data_AF-A0A1U7X5D0-F1
#
_entry.id   AF-A0A1U7X5D0-F1
#
_cell.length_a   1.000
_cell.length_b   1.000
_cell.length_c   1.000
_cell.angle_alpha   90.00
_cell.angle_beta   90.00
_cell.angle_gamma   90.00
#
_symmetry.space_group_name_H-M   'P 1'
#
loop_
_entity.id
_entity.type
_entity.pdbx_description
1 polymer ?
#
loop_
_entity_poly.entity_id
_entity_poly.type
_entity_poly.pdbx_seq_one_letter_code
_entity_poly.pdbx_strand_id
1 'polypeptide(L)'
;MIGWADIYKVVEAMAPLYVALGLGYGSVKWWHKFSAEHCDAINRLNYFFVLPFFTFDFISQVNPYKMSYLFICGDLIAKAIIGFVLTLWANFYRKGNFSWSITSFSFCSLTNALVIGIPVLHAMSPQVGVDLVIQSLAIQFLIWSIIIQFMMELRNAKNEMTFDNTNQDLEGNNTTSTATKTPTLGSVMKVVWTKLSKNPNFYACFLGIMWSLVANSTNYNYISHSKECISIMSKAGSGIGMFTIGVFVAMQEKIMAGGTRVVMFGLLLRFVVGPATMTVGSFVVGLHGNVLRAAILQAALPPRIASFVLAKEYGVHPEIVSAVVIIGILVSLSIMIAYYAISELTH
;
A
#
# COMPACT_ATOMS: atom_id res chain seq x y z
N MET A 1 -20.13 14.49 -21.28
CA MET A 1 -20.49 13.06 -21.40
C MET A 1 -19.19 12.30 -21.56
N ILE A 2 -18.92 11.31 -20.71
CA ILE A 2 -17.73 10.46 -20.83
C ILE A 2 -17.75 9.83 -22.22
N GLY A 3 -16.70 10.07 -22.99
CA GLY A 3 -16.54 9.40 -24.26
C GLY A 3 -16.32 7.91 -24.01
N TRP A 4 -16.97 7.04 -24.79
CA TRP A 4 -16.57 5.63 -24.88
C TRP A 4 -15.06 5.47 -25.13
N ALA A 5 -14.44 6.46 -25.78
CA ALA A 5 -13.01 6.59 -25.98
C ALA A 5 -12.19 6.68 -24.67
N ASP A 6 -12.69 7.34 -23.62
CA ASP A 6 -11.93 7.50 -22.37
C ASP A 6 -12.03 6.27 -21.47
N ILE A 7 -13.19 5.60 -21.45
CA ILE A 7 -13.31 4.26 -20.84
C ILE A 7 -12.39 3.27 -21.56
N TYR A 8 -12.34 3.33 -22.90
CA TYR A 8 -11.48 2.48 -23.69
C TYR A 8 -10.00 2.65 -23.32
N LYS A 9 -9.49 3.88 -23.14
CA LYS A 9 -8.10 4.13 -22.70
C LYS A 9 -7.76 3.46 -21.36
N VAL A 10 -8.70 3.51 -20.40
CA VAL A 10 -8.50 2.90 -19.08
C VAL A 10 -8.46 1.38 -19.18
N VAL A 11 -9.40 0.80 -19.93
CA VAL A 11 -9.44 -0.65 -20.18
C VAL A 11 -8.20 -1.10 -20.93
N GLU A 12 -7.76 -0.36 -21.95
CA GLU A 12 -6.55 -0.63 -22.73
C GLU A 12 -5.29 -0.61 -21.84
N ALA A 13 -5.16 0.35 -20.94
CA ALA A 13 -4.02 0.42 -20.02
C ALA A 13 -4.04 -0.68 -18.94
N MET A 14 -5.23 -1.13 -18.50
CA MET A 14 -5.38 -2.14 -17.47
C MET A 14 -5.37 -3.57 -18.03
N ALA A 15 -5.83 -3.79 -19.27
CA ALA A 15 -5.98 -5.12 -19.85
C ALA A 15 -4.69 -5.96 -19.79
N PRO A 16 -3.50 -5.45 -20.18
CA PRO A 16 -2.25 -6.22 -20.07
C PRO A 16 -1.93 -6.65 -18.63
N LEU A 17 -2.24 -5.80 -17.65
CA LEU A 17 -2.03 -6.08 -16.22
C LEU A 17 -2.93 -7.22 -15.74
N TYR A 18 -4.22 -7.17 -16.11
CA TYR A 18 -5.18 -8.22 -15.73
C TYR A 18 -4.95 -9.53 -16.50
N VAL A 19 -4.42 -9.46 -17.73
CA VAL A 19 -3.94 -10.65 -18.45
C VAL A 19 -2.78 -11.28 -17.68
N ALA A 20 -1.78 -10.51 -17.24
CA ALA A 20 -0.68 -11.03 -16.43
C ALA A 20 -1.16 -11.65 -15.10
N LEU A 21 -2.14 -11.01 -14.44
CA LEU A 21 -2.80 -11.57 -13.25
C LEU A 21 -3.50 -12.90 -13.57
N GLY A 22 -4.26 -12.96 -14.67
CA GLY A 22 -4.93 -14.17 -15.11
C GLY A 22 -3.97 -15.31 -15.43
N LEU A 23 -2.82 -15.01 -16.07
CA LEU A 23 -1.74 -15.98 -16.30
C LEU A 23 -1.16 -16.50 -14.98
N GLY A 24 -0.94 -15.61 -14.00
CA GLY A 24 -0.51 -15.99 -12.66
C GLY A 24 -1.48 -16.93 -11.98
N TYR A 25 -2.76 -16.58 -12.00
CA TYR A 25 -3.82 -17.40 -11.41
C TYR A 25 -3.95 -18.77 -12.10
N GLY A 26 -4.05 -18.76 -13.44
CA GLY A 26 -4.21 -19.96 -14.26
C GLY A 26 -3.02 -20.93 -14.15
N SER A 27 -1.80 -20.40 -14.03
CA SER A 27 -0.58 -21.22 -13.88
C SER A 27 -0.58 -22.13 -12.66
N VAL A 28 -1.25 -21.71 -11.58
CA VAL A 28 -1.39 -22.47 -10.33
C VAL A 28 -2.69 -23.29 -10.35
N LYS A 29 -3.82 -22.66 -10.67
CA LYS A 29 -5.14 -23.25 -10.44
C LYS A 29 -5.67 -24.10 -11.60
N TRP A 30 -5.31 -23.76 -12.85
CA TRP A 30 -5.86 -24.42 -14.05
C TRP A 30 -4.84 -25.31 -14.74
N TRP A 31 -3.62 -24.82 -14.91
CA TRP A 31 -2.55 -25.54 -15.59
C TRP A 31 -1.68 -26.37 -14.66
N HIS A 32 -1.78 -26.15 -13.34
CA HIS A 32 -1.02 -26.84 -12.30
C HIS A 32 0.49 -26.91 -12.60
N LYS A 33 1.05 -25.85 -13.20
CA LYS A 33 2.47 -25.77 -13.57
C LYS A 33 3.36 -25.30 -12.43
N PHE A 34 2.82 -24.53 -11.50
CA PHE A 34 3.56 -24.07 -10.33
C PHE A 34 3.05 -24.74 -9.05
N SER A 35 3.99 -25.32 -8.31
CA SER A 35 3.80 -25.78 -6.93
C SER A 35 3.91 -24.59 -5.97
N ALA A 36 3.57 -24.81 -4.69
CA ALA A 36 3.73 -23.78 -3.66
C ALA A 36 5.19 -23.30 -3.52
N GLU A 37 6.17 -24.18 -3.70
CA GLU A 37 7.59 -23.84 -3.65
C GLU A 37 8.01 -22.96 -4.83
N HIS A 38 7.53 -23.27 -6.04
CA HIS A 38 7.75 -22.41 -7.21
C HIS A 38 7.14 -21.02 -6.99
N CYS A 39 5.94 -20.96 -6.40
CA CYS A 39 5.28 -19.70 -6.09
C CYS A 39 6.06 -18.87 -5.05
N ASP A 40 6.61 -19.51 -4.01
CA ASP A 40 7.47 -18.83 -3.02
C ASP A 40 8.73 -18.27 -3.69
N ALA A 41 9.39 -19.06 -4.56
CA ALA A 41 10.56 -18.61 -5.29
C ALA A 41 10.27 -17.41 -6.21
N ILE A 42 9.16 -17.42 -6.94
CA ILE A 42 8.72 -16.30 -7.79
C ILE A 42 8.41 -15.06 -6.93
N ASN A 43 7.74 -15.23 -5.78
CA ASN A 43 7.46 -14.13 -4.87
C ASN A 43 8.75 -13.53 -4.29
N ARG A 44 9.75 -14.34 -3.95
CA ARG A 44 11.08 -13.87 -3.50
C ARG A 44 11.82 -13.14 -4.61
N LEU A 45 11.82 -13.66 -5.84
CA LEU A 45 12.39 -12.96 -6.99
C LEU A 45 11.76 -11.58 -7.15
N ASN A 46 10.44 -11.50 -7.08
CA ASN A 46 9.72 -10.25 -7.21
C ASN A 46 10.04 -9.29 -6.05
N TYR A 47 10.07 -9.80 -4.82
CA TYR A 47 10.30 -8.99 -3.61
C TYR A 47 11.73 -8.46 -3.48
N PHE A 48 12.74 -9.27 -3.79
CA PHE A 48 14.15 -8.90 -3.60
C PHE A 48 14.77 -8.17 -4.78
N PHE A 49 14.27 -8.38 -6.00
CA PHE A 49 14.86 -7.81 -7.20
C PHE A 49 13.88 -6.92 -7.94
N VAL A 50 12.80 -7.48 -8.47
CA VAL A 50 11.95 -6.76 -9.42
C VAL A 50 11.30 -5.52 -8.79
N LEU A 51 10.63 -5.65 -7.64
CA LEU A 51 9.96 -4.51 -6.98
C LEU A 51 10.94 -3.43 -6.48
N PRO A 52 12.11 -3.76 -5.90
CA PRO A 52 13.10 -2.76 -5.55
C PRO A 52 13.62 -1.96 -6.76
N PHE A 53 13.99 -2.63 -7.85
CA PHE A 53 14.42 -1.93 -9.06
C PHE A 53 13.31 -1.08 -9.66
N PHE A 54 12.07 -1.60 -9.67
CA PHE A 54 10.89 -0.88 -10.12
C PHE A 54 10.58 0.35 -9.25
N THR A 55 10.66 0.20 -7.93
CA THR A 55 10.48 1.30 -6.97
C THR A 55 11.57 2.37 -7.16
N PHE A 56 12.84 1.95 -7.24
CA PHE A 56 13.95 2.88 -7.46
C PHE A 56 13.78 3.66 -8.76
N ASP A 57 13.49 2.98 -9.87
CA ASP A 57 13.36 3.60 -11.19
C ASP A 57 12.31 4.72 -11.17
N PHE A 58 11.12 4.46 -10.63
CA PHE A 58 10.08 5.48 -10.53
C PHE A 58 10.40 6.60 -9.54
N ILE A 59 10.85 6.26 -8.34
CA ILE A 59 11.16 7.26 -7.32
C ILE A 59 12.34 8.16 -7.75
N SER A 60 13.29 7.62 -8.53
CA SER A 60 14.42 8.39 -9.06
C SER A 60 14.01 9.46 -10.08
N GLN A 61 12.85 9.30 -10.73
CA GLN A 61 12.31 10.24 -11.73
C GLN A 61 11.58 11.43 -11.08
N VAL A 62 11.28 11.34 -9.78
CA VAL A 62 10.67 12.44 -9.03
C VAL A 62 11.56 13.67 -9.11
N ASN A 63 10.94 14.84 -9.19
CA ASN A 63 11.63 16.10 -8.89
C ASN A 63 11.20 16.59 -7.49
N PRO A 64 12.05 16.46 -6.45
CA PRO A 64 11.70 16.82 -5.07
C PRO A 64 11.44 18.32 -4.92
N TYR A 65 12.03 19.13 -5.80
CA TYR A 65 11.90 20.60 -5.81
C TYR A 65 10.63 21.09 -6.52
N LYS A 66 9.98 20.24 -7.30
CA LYS A 66 8.72 20.56 -8.01
C LYS A 66 7.55 19.73 -7.49
N MET A 67 7.65 19.20 -6.26
CA MET A 67 6.55 18.44 -5.68
C MET A 67 5.34 19.33 -5.39
N SER A 68 4.14 18.75 -5.54
CA SER A 68 2.91 19.43 -5.12
C SER A 68 2.82 19.39 -3.60
N TYR A 69 3.31 20.43 -2.93
CA TYR A 69 3.21 20.54 -1.47
C TYR A 69 1.76 20.52 -0.99
N LEU A 70 0.84 21.04 -1.80
CA LEU A 70 -0.60 20.97 -1.53
C LEU A 70 -1.09 19.53 -1.53
N PHE A 71 -0.67 18.70 -2.49
CA PHE A 71 -1.00 17.26 -2.50
C PHE A 71 -0.48 16.54 -1.26
N ILE A 72 0.78 16.77 -0.88
CA ILE A 72 1.39 16.16 0.31
C ILE A 72 0.62 16.58 1.57
N CYS A 73 0.31 17.87 1.70
CA CYS A 73 -0.45 18.39 2.83
C CYS A 73 -1.88 17.82 2.87
N GLY A 74 -2.53 17.70 1.71
CA GLY A 74 -3.85 17.09 1.58
C GLY A 74 -3.87 15.61 2.00
N ASP A 75 -2.87 14.82 1.58
CA ASP A 75 -2.72 13.42 1.99
C ASP A 75 -2.47 13.30 3.50
N LEU A 76 -1.59 14.14 4.05
CA LEU A 76 -1.34 14.20 5.50
C LEU A 76 -2.62 14.53 6.29
N ILE A 77 -3.40 15.51 5.84
CA ILE A 77 -4.68 15.88 6.48
C ILE A 77 -5.69 14.73 6.37
N ALA A 78 -5.83 14.12 5.20
CA ALA A 78 -6.73 12.98 4.99
C ALA A 78 -6.41 11.83 5.96
N LYS A 79 -5.11 11.55 6.16
CA LYS A 79 -4.62 10.50 7.03
C LYS A 79 -4.74 10.86 8.51
N ALA A 80 -4.53 12.13 8.86
CA ALA A 80 -4.79 12.64 10.20
C ALA A 80 -6.26 12.52 10.59
N ILE A 81 -7.19 12.86 9.67
CA ILE A 81 -8.64 12.68 9.88
C ILE A 81 -8.97 11.21 10.13
N ILE A 82 -8.47 10.29 9.28
CA ILE A 82 -8.70 8.85 9.47
C ILE A 82 -8.14 8.38 10.82
N GLY A 83 -6.90 8.77 11.15
CA GLY A 83 -6.26 8.42 12.41
C GLY A 83 -7.08 8.89 13.61
N PHE A 84 -7.50 10.15 13.62
CA PHE A 84 -8.30 10.75 14.68
C PHE A 84 -9.64 10.02 14.87
N VAL A 85 -10.37 9.78 13.78
CA VAL A 85 -11.66 9.06 13.82
C VAL A 85 -11.47 7.63 14.35
N LEU A 86 -10.42 6.93 13.92
CA LEU A 86 -10.13 5.58 14.39
C LEU A 86 -9.71 5.55 15.86
N THR A 87 -8.96 6.54 16.34
CA THR A 87 -8.62 6.67 17.76
C THR A 87 -9.86 6.92 18.62
N LEU A 88 -10.76 7.81 18.19
CA LEU A 88 -12.04 8.01 18.88
C LEU A 88 -12.86 6.73 18.89
N TRP A 89 -12.94 6.02 17.76
CA TRP A 89 -13.66 4.76 17.67
C TRP A 89 -13.07 3.68 18.58
N ALA A 90 -11.74 3.59 18.68
CA ALA A 90 -11.04 2.65 19.56
C ALA A 90 -11.26 2.93 21.04
N ASN A 91 -11.36 4.21 21.44
CA ASN A 91 -11.45 4.60 22.83
C ASN A 91 -12.90 4.68 23.36
N PHE A 92 -13.85 5.11 22.53
CA PHE A 92 -15.22 5.39 22.96
C PHE A 92 -16.23 4.30 22.60
N TYR A 93 -15.93 3.43 21.63
CA TYR A 93 -16.87 2.41 21.20
C TYR A 93 -16.56 1.06 21.85
N ARG A 94 -17.56 0.41 22.45
CA ARG A 94 -17.42 -0.86 23.19
C ARG A 94 -16.94 -2.05 22.33
N LYS A 95 -16.99 -1.92 21.00
CA LYS A 95 -16.44 -2.88 20.01
C LYS A 95 -15.17 -2.38 19.31
N GLY A 96 -14.69 -1.18 19.63
CA GLY A 96 -13.44 -0.64 19.10
C GLY A 96 -12.25 -1.41 19.65
N ASN A 97 -11.38 -1.89 18.76
CA ASN A 97 -10.15 -2.58 19.13
C ASN A 97 -8.97 -1.91 18.42
N PHE A 98 -7.84 -1.79 19.10
CA PHE A 98 -6.61 -1.26 18.54
C PHE A 98 -6.19 -2.04 17.27
N SER A 99 -6.33 -3.37 17.28
CA SER A 99 -6.09 -4.24 16.11
C SER A 99 -6.93 -3.83 14.90
N TRP A 100 -8.22 -3.56 15.14
CA TRP A 100 -9.17 -3.11 14.12
C TRP A 100 -8.85 -1.70 13.60
N SER A 101 -8.34 -0.83 14.46
CA SER A 101 -7.89 0.50 14.06
C SER A 101 -6.68 0.43 13.14
N ILE A 102 -5.70 -0.43 13.44
CA ILE A 102 -4.53 -0.63 12.57
C ILE A 102 -4.96 -1.20 11.22
N THR A 103 -5.81 -2.23 11.20
CA THR A 103 -6.33 -2.82 9.95
C THR A 103 -7.10 -1.80 9.12
N SER A 104 -7.96 -1.00 9.77
CA SER A 104 -8.75 0.02 9.08
C SER A 104 -7.87 1.14 8.51
N PHE A 105 -6.88 1.60 9.28
CA PHE A 105 -5.91 2.59 8.81
C PHE A 105 -5.07 2.05 7.65
N SER A 106 -4.67 0.78 7.71
CA SER A 106 -3.93 0.09 6.64
C SER A 106 -4.73 0.05 5.34
N PHE A 107 -6.04 -0.29 5.40
CA PHE A 107 -6.91 -0.28 4.24
C PHE A 107 -7.03 1.12 3.62
N CYS A 108 -7.18 2.16 4.42
CA CYS A 108 -7.29 3.51 3.89
C CYS A 108 -5.96 4.06 3.34
N SER A 109 -4.81 3.52 3.76
CA SER A 109 -3.50 4.14 3.52
C SER A 109 -2.61 3.42 2.52
N LEU A 110 -2.66 2.08 2.47
CA LEU A 110 -1.76 1.32 1.61
C LEU A 110 -2.41 0.97 0.28
N THR A 111 -2.04 1.74 -0.74
CA THR A 111 -2.55 1.57 -2.11
C THR A 111 -1.55 0.81 -2.98
N ASN A 112 -2.05 0.10 -4.00
CA ASN A 112 -1.22 -0.50 -5.05
C ASN A 112 -0.86 0.53 -6.14
N ALA A 113 -0.25 1.63 -5.73
CA ALA A 113 0.13 2.73 -6.62
C ALA A 113 1.22 2.35 -7.62
N LEU A 114 2.12 1.42 -7.25
CA LEU A 114 3.29 1.10 -8.07
C LEU A 114 2.93 0.24 -9.29
N VAL A 115 2.14 -0.83 -9.08
CA VAL A 115 1.79 -1.76 -10.18
C VAL A 115 0.57 -1.29 -10.96
N ILE A 116 -0.45 -0.76 -10.28
CA ILE A 116 -1.73 -0.37 -10.90
C ILE A 116 -1.84 1.13 -11.07
N GLY A 117 -1.39 1.90 -10.08
CA GLY A 117 -1.54 3.36 -10.10
C GLY A 117 -0.89 4.02 -11.30
N ILE A 118 0.36 3.65 -11.63
CA ILE A 118 1.10 4.31 -12.71
C ILE A 118 0.42 4.13 -14.08
N PRO A 119 0.12 2.90 -14.56
CA PRO A 119 -0.51 2.73 -15.87
C PRO A 119 -1.90 3.38 -15.95
N VAL A 120 -2.68 3.29 -14.86
CA VAL A 120 -4.04 3.84 -14.82
C VAL A 120 -4.03 5.37 -14.82
N LEU A 121 -3.22 5.99 -13.96
CA LEU A 121 -3.17 7.45 -13.90
C LEU A 121 -2.42 8.05 -15.08
N HIS A 122 -1.50 7.32 -15.72
CA HIS A 122 -0.96 7.72 -17.02
C HIS A 122 -2.05 7.77 -18.10
N ALA A 123 -2.96 6.78 -18.15
CA ALA A 123 -4.06 6.77 -19.11
C ALA A 123 -5.11 7.87 -18.85
N MET A 124 -5.39 8.14 -17.58
CA MET A 124 -6.43 9.09 -17.15
C MET A 124 -5.94 10.54 -17.03
N SER A 125 -4.66 10.75 -16.71
CA SER A 125 -4.06 12.06 -16.43
C SER A 125 -2.54 12.02 -16.70
N PRO A 126 -2.10 12.04 -17.97
CA PRO A 126 -0.75 11.62 -18.39
C PRO A 126 0.42 12.31 -17.67
N GLN A 127 0.37 13.63 -17.49
CA GLN A 127 1.46 14.39 -16.85
C GLN A 127 1.25 14.51 -15.34
N VAL A 128 0.11 15.07 -14.93
CA VAL A 128 -0.18 15.35 -13.51
C VAL A 128 -0.38 14.07 -12.71
N GLY A 129 -1.03 13.06 -13.29
CA GLY A 129 -1.37 11.82 -12.59
C GLY A 129 -0.14 11.00 -12.24
N VAL A 130 0.80 10.83 -13.16
CA VAL A 130 2.03 10.07 -12.91
C VAL A 130 2.88 10.73 -11.84
N ASP A 131 3.09 12.05 -11.92
CA ASP A 131 3.86 12.78 -10.91
C ASP A 131 3.27 12.63 -9.51
N LEU A 132 1.94 12.72 -9.37
CA LEU A 132 1.26 12.54 -8.09
C LEU A 132 1.30 11.09 -7.59
N VAL A 133 1.20 10.09 -8.47
CA VAL A 133 1.35 8.68 -8.07
C VAL A 133 2.73 8.45 -7.49
N ILE A 134 3.77 8.97 -8.15
CA ILE A 134 5.15 8.76 -7.68
C ILE A 134 5.39 9.53 -6.36
N GLN A 135 4.85 10.74 -6.20
CA GLN A 135 4.86 11.46 -4.92
C GLN A 135 4.16 10.67 -3.81
N SER A 136 2.95 10.17 -4.08
CA SER A 136 2.19 9.34 -3.13
C SER A 136 2.94 8.05 -2.78
N LEU A 137 3.63 7.43 -3.74
CA LEU A 137 4.46 6.26 -3.50
C LEU A 137 5.58 6.55 -2.51
N ALA A 138 6.29 7.67 -2.68
CA ALA A 138 7.34 8.10 -1.76
C ALA A 138 6.79 8.25 -0.33
N ILE A 139 5.66 8.95 -0.16
CA ILE A 139 5.02 9.15 1.14
C ILE A 139 4.55 7.81 1.74
N GLN A 140 3.95 6.94 0.94
CA GLN A 140 3.49 5.63 1.38
C GLN A 140 4.62 4.76 1.93
N PHE A 141 5.79 4.76 1.28
CA PHE A 141 6.94 3.98 1.74
C PHE A 141 7.68 4.62 2.91
N LEU A 142 7.90 5.94 2.88
CA LEU A 142 8.71 6.62 3.90
C LEU A 142 7.94 6.99 5.17
N ILE A 143 6.63 7.19 5.09
CA ILE A 143 5.84 7.68 6.22
C ILE A 143 4.81 6.64 6.61
N TRP A 144 3.87 6.32 5.73
CA TRP A 144 2.70 5.51 6.12
C TRP A 144 3.07 4.06 6.46
N SER A 145 4.02 3.46 5.72
CA SER A 145 4.49 2.10 6.02
C SER A 145 5.18 2.02 7.39
N ILE A 146 5.99 3.03 7.74
CA ILE A 146 6.66 3.12 9.05
C ILE A 146 5.63 3.26 10.16
N ILE A 147 4.64 4.15 10.00
CA ILE A 147 3.58 4.36 10.99
C ILE A 147 2.80 3.06 11.23
N ILE A 148 2.38 2.37 10.17
CA ILE A 148 1.65 1.10 10.30
C ILE A 148 2.51 0.05 11.00
N GLN A 149 3.78 -0.10 10.60
CA GLN A 149 4.68 -1.07 11.21
C GLN A 149 4.96 -0.75 12.68
N PHE A 150 5.08 0.53 13.02
CA PHE A 150 5.21 1.00 14.39
C PHE A 150 3.97 0.71 15.23
N MET A 151 2.76 0.98 14.72
CA MET A 151 1.52 0.65 15.42
C MET A 151 1.38 -0.87 15.66
N MET A 152 1.78 -1.69 14.68
CA MET A 152 1.78 -3.15 14.79
C MET A 152 2.78 -3.65 15.84
N GLU A 153 3.99 -3.08 15.88
CA GLU A 153 5.01 -3.44 16.88
C GLU A 153 4.59 -3.02 18.29
N LEU A 154 4.01 -1.82 18.44
CA LEU A 154 3.41 -1.37 19.69
C LEU A 154 2.32 -2.33 20.19
N ARG A 155 1.47 -2.82 19.28
CA ARG A 155 0.44 -3.81 19.62
C ARG A 155 1.06 -5.09 20.15
N ASN A 156 2.05 -5.64 19.46
CA ASN A 156 2.70 -6.88 19.88
C ASN A 156 3.38 -6.72 21.25
N ALA A 157 4.15 -5.65 21.45
CA ALA A 157 4.79 -5.38 22.74
C ALA A 157 3.77 -5.23 23.89
N LYS A 158 2.60 -4.63 23.62
CA LYS A 158 1.51 -4.55 24.61
C LYS A 158 0.89 -5.91 24.92
N ASN A 159 0.72 -6.76 23.91
CA ASN A 159 0.17 -8.11 24.09
C ASN A 159 1.12 -9.01 24.88
N GLU A 160 2.43 -8.95 24.60
CA GLU A 160 3.46 -9.69 25.35
C GLU A 160 3.45 -9.34 26.83
N MET A 161 3.42 -8.05 27.19
CA MET A 161 3.29 -7.63 28.59
C MET A 161 2.00 -8.14 29.27
N THR A 162 0.88 -8.14 28.54
CA THR A 162 -0.40 -8.59 29.11
C THR A 162 -0.34 -10.09 29.41
N PHE A 163 0.33 -10.87 28.56
CA PHE A 163 0.54 -12.30 28.75
C PHE A 163 1.46 -12.59 29.94
N ASP A 164 2.58 -11.87 30.07
CA ASP A 164 3.52 -12.03 31.19
C ASP A 164 2.86 -11.73 32.55
N ASN A 165 2.09 -10.64 32.64
CA ASN A 165 1.36 -10.30 33.87
C ASN A 165 0.31 -11.37 34.24
N THR A 166 -0.41 -11.89 33.23
CA THR A 166 -1.45 -12.92 33.47
C THR A 166 -0.85 -14.23 33.97
N ASN A 167 0.33 -14.63 33.47
CA ASN A 167 1.01 -15.84 33.95
C ASN A 167 1.59 -15.66 35.36
N GLN A 168 2.12 -14.48 35.69
CA GLN A 168 2.57 -14.17 37.06
C GLN A 168 1.44 -14.21 38.08
N ASP A 169 0.22 -13.83 37.70
CA ASP A 169 -0.96 -13.90 38.58
C ASP A 169 -1.45 -15.35 38.80
N LEU A 170 -1.15 -16.27 37.88
CA LEU A 170 -1.51 -17.70 37.96
C LEU A 170 -0.45 -18.54 38.68
N GLU A 171 0.83 -18.25 38.47
CA GLU A 171 1.95 -18.85 39.22
C GLU A 171 2.17 -18.08 40.52
N GLY A 172 1.26 -18.25 41.47
CA GLY A 172 1.39 -17.66 42.80
C GLY A 172 2.64 -18.18 43.53
N ASN A 173 3.80 -17.56 43.36
CA ASN A 173 4.85 -17.57 44.37
C ASN A 173 5.92 -16.46 44.24
N ASN A 174 6.34 -15.97 45.41
CA ASN A 174 7.42 -15.02 45.63
C ASN A 174 8.79 -15.57 45.17
N THR A 175 9.46 -14.89 44.24
CA THR A 175 10.87 -14.43 44.38
C THR A 175 11.34 -13.68 43.13
N THR A 176 12.01 -12.55 43.36
CA THR A 176 12.65 -11.63 42.39
C THR A 176 11.72 -11.03 41.33
N SER A 177 11.28 -9.80 41.63
CA SER A 177 10.71 -8.85 40.68
C SER A 177 11.67 -8.58 39.52
N THR A 178 11.60 -9.39 38.46
CA THR A 178 12.03 -8.95 37.13
C THR A 178 11.06 -7.87 36.71
N ALA A 179 11.47 -6.61 36.93
CA ALA A 179 10.71 -5.44 36.53
C ALA A 179 10.20 -5.64 35.09
N THR A 180 8.89 -5.79 34.93
CA THR A 180 8.19 -5.77 33.65
C THR A 180 8.44 -4.39 33.05
N LYS A 181 9.55 -4.29 32.30
CA LYS A 181 9.93 -3.04 31.64
C LYS A 181 8.85 -2.74 30.62
N THR A 182 8.01 -1.75 30.92
CA THR A 182 7.14 -1.13 29.92
C THR A 182 7.99 -0.83 28.69
N PRO A 183 7.60 -1.29 27.49
CA PRO A 183 8.38 -1.09 26.28
C PRO A 183 8.55 0.41 26.11
N THR A 184 9.79 0.87 26.19
CA THR A 184 10.08 2.26 25.94
C THR A 184 9.80 2.54 24.47
N LEU A 185 9.28 3.73 24.15
CA LEU A 185 9.01 4.13 22.77
C LEU A 185 10.23 3.89 21.86
N GLY A 186 11.44 4.10 22.41
CA GLY A 186 12.70 3.85 21.74
C GLY A 186 13.01 2.37 21.45
N SER A 187 12.63 1.42 22.32
CA SER A 187 12.85 0.00 22.05
C SER A 187 11.98 -0.48 20.89
N VAL A 188 10.71 -0.06 20.87
CA VAL A 188 9.77 -0.36 19.78
C VAL A 188 10.24 0.27 18.48
N MET A 189 10.64 1.54 18.51
CA MET A 189 11.17 2.24 17.34
C MET A 189 12.44 1.56 16.80
N LYS A 190 13.32 1.05 17.67
CA LYS A 190 14.52 0.30 17.26
C LYS A 190 14.17 -0.99 16.51
N VAL A 191 13.16 -1.73 16.98
CA VAL A 191 12.70 -2.95 16.29
C VAL A 191 12.12 -2.61 14.92
N VAL A 192 11.28 -1.58 14.86
CA VAL A 192 10.70 -1.10 13.60
C VAL A 192 11.79 -0.71 12.62
N TRP A 193 12.79 0.08 13.04
CA TRP A 193 13.91 0.47 12.18
C TRP A 193 14.72 -0.74 11.69
N THR A 194 14.91 -1.74 12.55
CA THR A 194 15.64 -2.97 12.20
C THR A 194 14.86 -3.84 11.21
N LYS A 195 13.53 -3.90 11.30
CA LYS A 195 12.70 -4.61 10.33
C LYS A 195 12.59 -3.84 9.01
N LEU A 196 12.49 -2.52 9.09
CA LEU A 196 12.42 -1.63 7.94
C LEU A 196 13.73 -1.65 7.13
N SER A 197 14.89 -1.66 7.79
CA SER A 197 16.20 -1.73 7.12
C SER A 197 16.43 -3.05 6.38
N LYS A 198 15.71 -4.10 6.74
CA LYS A 198 15.71 -5.39 6.02
C LYS A 198 14.72 -5.42 4.85
N ASN A 199 13.86 -4.41 4.70
CA ASN A 199 12.88 -4.34 3.63
C ASN A 199 13.51 -3.79 2.33
N PRO A 200 13.54 -4.58 1.24
CA PRO A 200 14.19 -4.17 0.03
C PRO A 200 13.62 -2.91 -0.63
N ASN A 201 12.29 -2.76 -0.57
CA ASN A 201 11.62 -1.60 -1.16
C ASN A 201 11.91 -0.31 -0.38
N PHE A 202 12.23 -0.40 0.92
CA PHE A 202 12.59 0.76 1.71
C PHE A 202 13.94 1.34 1.27
N TYR A 203 14.98 0.49 1.12
CA TYR A 203 16.26 0.97 0.60
C TYR A 203 16.11 1.52 -0.82
N ALA A 204 15.29 0.89 -1.66
CA ALA A 204 15.08 1.32 -3.04
C ALA A 204 14.43 2.71 -3.10
N CYS A 205 13.43 2.96 -2.25
CA CYS A 205 12.80 4.26 -2.13
C CYS A 205 13.78 5.32 -1.60
N PHE A 206 14.55 4.99 -0.55
CA PHE A 206 15.54 5.91 0.02
C PHE A 206 16.63 6.28 -0.99
N LEU A 207 17.23 5.28 -1.64
CA LEU A 207 18.23 5.48 -2.69
C LEU A 207 17.65 6.25 -3.88
N GLY A 208 16.39 5.97 -4.26
CA GLY A 208 15.70 6.70 -5.34
C GLY A 208 15.56 8.18 -5.03
N ILE A 209 15.21 8.56 -3.79
CA ILE A 209 15.09 9.97 -3.38
C ILE A 209 16.46 10.64 -3.28
N MET A 210 17.45 9.96 -2.68
CA MET A 210 18.83 10.47 -2.64
C MET A 210 19.35 10.74 -4.05
N TRP A 211 19.09 9.80 -4.98
CA TRP A 211 19.45 9.94 -6.38
C TRP A 211 18.72 11.12 -7.04
N SER A 212 17.41 11.20 -6.84
CA SER A 212 16.55 12.26 -7.37
C SER A 212 16.99 13.65 -6.89
N LEU A 213 17.39 13.81 -5.62
CA LEU A 213 17.94 15.06 -5.10
C LEU A 213 19.25 15.43 -5.80
N VAL A 214 20.18 14.47 -5.92
CA VAL A 214 21.47 14.70 -6.58
C VAL A 214 21.24 15.08 -8.04
N ALA A 215 20.51 14.27 -8.80
CA ALA A 215 20.29 14.47 -10.23
C ALA A 215 19.63 15.81 -10.58
N ASN A 216 18.64 16.24 -9.79
CA ASN A 216 17.97 17.52 -10.00
C ASN A 216 18.82 18.72 -9.54
N SER A 217 19.73 18.53 -8.58
CA SER A 217 20.59 19.61 -8.06
C SER A 217 21.76 19.95 -8.98
N THR A 218 22.37 18.97 -9.66
CA THR A 218 23.59 19.16 -10.45
C THR A 218 23.35 19.34 -11.96
N ASN A 219 22.10 19.36 -12.45
CA ASN A 219 21.78 19.25 -13.89
C ASN A 219 22.57 18.13 -14.58
N TYR A 220 23.02 17.12 -13.80
CA TYR A 220 23.95 16.12 -14.29
C TYR A 220 23.15 15.15 -15.14
N ASN A 221 23.32 15.27 -16.46
CA ASN A 221 22.83 14.30 -17.41
C ASN A 221 23.45 12.94 -17.07
N TYR A 222 22.66 12.13 -16.36
CA TYR A 222 22.58 10.69 -16.46
C TYR A 222 23.85 9.97 -16.95
N ILE A 223 24.54 9.21 -16.07
CA ILE A 223 25.50 8.19 -16.54
C ILE A 223 24.68 7.13 -17.29
N SER A 224 24.73 7.19 -18.61
CA SER A 224 23.78 6.55 -19.52
C SER A 224 23.67 5.03 -19.38
N HIS A 225 24.67 4.41 -18.79
CA HIS A 225 24.77 2.96 -18.64
C HIS A 225 24.01 2.42 -17.42
N SER A 226 23.86 3.18 -16.32
CA SER A 226 23.31 2.63 -15.08
C SER A 226 21.77 2.55 -15.07
N LYS A 227 21.03 3.52 -15.61
CA LYS A 227 19.57 3.39 -15.78
C LYS A 227 19.16 2.47 -16.90
N GLU A 228 20.00 2.09 -17.86
CA GLU A 228 19.61 1.05 -18.81
C GLU A 228 19.54 -0.30 -18.10
N CYS A 229 20.54 -0.61 -17.25
CA CYS A 229 20.51 -1.79 -16.38
C CYS A 229 19.29 -1.80 -15.44
N ILE A 230 19.00 -0.67 -14.79
CA ILE A 230 17.85 -0.52 -13.89
C ILE A 230 16.54 -0.63 -14.68
N SER A 231 16.45 -0.01 -15.86
CA SER A 231 15.26 -0.01 -16.70
C SER A 231 14.92 -1.41 -17.22
N ILE A 232 15.93 -2.22 -17.58
CA ILE A 232 15.71 -3.62 -17.99
C ILE A 232 14.98 -4.41 -16.89
N MET A 233 15.42 -4.28 -15.63
CA MET A 233 14.77 -4.97 -14.51
C MET A 233 13.41 -4.33 -14.15
N SER A 234 13.36 -2.99 -14.12
CA SER A 234 12.16 -2.20 -13.81
C SER A 234 11.01 -2.45 -14.78
N LYS A 235 11.28 -2.59 -16.08
CA LYS A 235 10.27 -2.86 -17.12
C LYS A 235 9.49 -4.15 -16.85
N ALA A 236 10.08 -5.13 -16.16
CA ALA A 236 9.40 -6.35 -15.76
C ALA A 236 8.45 -6.15 -14.54
N GLY A 237 8.58 -5.02 -13.84
CA GLY A 237 7.91 -4.69 -12.58
C GLY A 237 6.40 -4.81 -12.58
N SER A 238 5.71 -4.12 -13.49
CA SER A 238 4.25 -4.17 -13.57
C SER A 238 3.74 -5.57 -13.89
N GLY A 239 4.38 -6.25 -14.85
CA GLY A 239 3.98 -7.58 -15.31
C GLY A 239 4.21 -8.67 -14.27
N ILE A 240 5.42 -8.80 -13.74
CA ILE A 240 5.75 -9.77 -12.68
C ILE A 240 5.00 -9.43 -11.39
N GLY A 241 4.83 -8.14 -11.08
CA GLY A 241 3.99 -7.68 -9.99
C GLY A 241 2.57 -8.23 -10.11
N MET A 242 1.91 -8.01 -11.25
CA MET A 242 0.57 -8.55 -11.52
C MET A 242 0.51 -10.07 -11.55
N PHE A 243 1.51 -10.72 -12.13
CA PHE A 243 1.62 -12.17 -12.16
C PHE A 243 1.67 -12.76 -10.75
N THR A 244 2.52 -12.19 -9.88
CA THR A 244 2.60 -12.60 -8.46
C THR A 244 1.34 -12.28 -7.68
N ILE A 245 0.61 -11.21 -8.01
CA ILE A 245 -0.75 -10.99 -7.49
C ILE A 245 -1.67 -12.16 -7.88
N GLY A 246 -1.65 -12.59 -9.16
CA GLY A 246 -2.46 -13.71 -9.64
C GLY A 246 -2.13 -15.03 -8.94
N VAL A 247 -0.84 -15.33 -8.78
CA VAL A 247 -0.36 -16.47 -8.00
C VAL A 247 -0.84 -16.38 -6.55
N PHE A 248 -0.70 -15.20 -5.93
CA PHE A 248 -1.19 -14.95 -4.58
C PHE A 248 -2.69 -15.24 -4.45
N VAL A 249 -3.51 -14.79 -5.39
CA VAL A 249 -4.96 -15.09 -5.39
C VAL A 249 -5.23 -16.59 -5.53
N ALA A 250 -4.48 -17.29 -6.39
CA ALA A 250 -4.68 -18.72 -6.61
C ALA A 250 -4.26 -19.60 -5.42
N MET A 251 -3.27 -19.17 -4.64
CA MET A 251 -2.79 -19.89 -3.46
C MET A 251 -3.72 -19.74 -2.24
N GLN A 252 -4.69 -18.83 -2.27
CA GLN A 252 -5.58 -18.59 -1.14
C GLN A 252 -6.76 -19.55 -1.21
N GLU A 253 -6.78 -20.54 -0.30
CA GLU A 253 -7.81 -21.59 -0.29
C GLU A 253 -9.20 -21.07 0.07
N LYS A 254 -9.30 -19.97 0.83
CA LYS A 254 -10.55 -19.38 1.28
C LYS A 254 -10.58 -17.87 1.08
N ILE A 255 -11.29 -17.43 0.05
CA ILE A 255 -11.45 -16.01 -0.30
C ILE A 255 -12.41 -15.29 0.69
N MET A 256 -13.26 -16.02 1.44
CA MET A 256 -14.25 -15.46 2.38
C MET A 256 -14.18 -16.04 3.81
N ALA A 257 -13.00 -16.46 4.30
CA ALA A 257 -12.88 -17.01 5.66
C ALA A 257 -13.23 -16.00 6.78
N GLY A 258 -12.98 -14.70 6.57
CA GLY A 258 -13.18 -13.65 7.58
C GLY A 258 -14.60 -13.09 7.76
N GLY A 259 -15.60 -13.66 7.06
CA GLY A 259 -17.01 -13.22 7.13
C GLY A 259 -17.35 -12.04 6.20
N THR A 260 -18.36 -12.22 5.34
CA THR A 260 -18.71 -11.29 4.25
C THR A 260 -18.95 -9.84 4.71
N ARG A 261 -19.66 -9.63 5.83
CA ARG A 261 -19.95 -8.28 6.35
C ARG A 261 -18.68 -7.51 6.68
N VAL A 262 -17.68 -8.20 7.21
CA VAL A 262 -16.41 -7.61 7.65
C VAL A 262 -15.51 -7.29 6.46
N VAL A 263 -15.51 -8.16 5.45
CA VAL A 263 -14.82 -7.93 4.18
C VAL A 263 -15.45 -6.75 3.43
N MET A 264 -16.78 -6.66 3.37
CA MET A 264 -17.48 -5.52 2.79
C MET A 264 -17.14 -4.21 3.51
N PHE A 265 -17.04 -4.24 4.84
CA PHE A 265 -16.58 -3.08 5.61
C PHE A 265 -15.16 -2.65 5.21
N GLY A 266 -14.22 -3.58 5.05
CA GLY A 266 -12.86 -3.27 4.59
C GLY A 266 -12.82 -2.69 3.16
N LEU A 267 -13.67 -3.20 2.25
CA LEU A 267 -13.82 -2.65 0.91
C LEU A 267 -14.41 -1.23 0.91
N LEU A 268 -15.40 -0.96 1.76
CA LEU A 268 -15.96 0.39 1.96
C LEU A 268 -14.92 1.36 2.51
N LEU A 269 -14.11 0.92 3.49
CA LEU A 269 -13.00 1.72 3.99
C LEU A 269 -12.01 2.08 2.87
N ARG A 270 -11.66 1.09 2.04
CA ARG A 270 -10.70 1.31 0.95
C ARG A 270 -11.24 2.22 -0.14
N PHE A 271 -12.40 1.89 -0.69
CA PHE A 271 -12.90 2.49 -1.93
C PHE A 271 -13.88 3.63 -1.71
N VAL A 272 -14.37 3.87 -0.50
CA VAL A 272 -15.26 5.01 -0.20
C VAL A 272 -14.58 5.94 0.79
N VAL A 273 -14.22 5.44 1.97
CA VAL A 273 -13.67 6.30 3.03
C VAL A 273 -12.32 6.88 2.64
N GLY A 274 -11.41 6.07 2.09
CA GLY A 274 -10.10 6.55 1.61
C GLY A 274 -10.20 7.70 0.60
N PRO A 275 -10.91 7.54 -0.52
CA PRO A 275 -11.14 8.63 -1.48
C PRO A 275 -11.91 9.83 -0.91
N ALA A 276 -12.90 9.60 -0.04
CA ALA A 276 -13.68 10.68 0.57
C ALA A 276 -12.82 11.56 1.48
N THR A 277 -11.98 10.96 2.34
CA THR A 277 -11.09 11.74 3.20
C THR A 277 -10.00 12.43 2.40
N MET A 278 -9.51 11.83 1.30
CA MET A 278 -8.61 12.50 0.38
C MET A 278 -9.26 13.71 -0.30
N THR A 279 -10.54 13.60 -0.67
CA THR A 279 -11.32 14.70 -1.25
C THR A 279 -11.43 15.86 -0.26
N VAL A 280 -11.79 15.56 1.00
CA VAL A 280 -11.87 16.56 2.07
C VAL A 280 -10.51 17.20 2.33
N GLY A 281 -9.46 16.40 2.53
CA GLY A 281 -8.11 16.90 2.74
C GLY A 281 -7.60 17.76 1.58
N SER A 282 -7.96 17.39 0.35
CA SER A 282 -7.59 18.15 -0.85
C SER A 282 -8.33 19.49 -0.95
N PHE A 283 -9.62 19.53 -0.61
CA PHE A 283 -10.36 20.80 -0.57
C PHE A 283 -9.87 21.74 0.53
N VAL A 284 -9.52 21.22 1.71
CA VAL A 284 -9.00 22.02 2.83
C VAL A 284 -7.73 22.78 2.43
N VAL A 285 -6.88 22.18 1.59
CA VAL A 285 -5.64 22.81 1.10
C VAL A 285 -5.81 23.55 -0.23
N GLY A 286 -7.03 23.61 -0.77
CA GLY A 286 -7.33 24.33 -2.01
C GLY A 286 -6.80 23.66 -3.28
N LEU A 287 -6.72 22.32 -3.32
CA LEU A 287 -6.46 21.59 -4.58
C LEU A 287 -7.67 21.65 -5.50
N HIS A 288 -7.44 21.98 -6.77
CA HIS A 288 -8.47 22.10 -7.79
C HIS A 288 -8.04 21.45 -9.11
N GLY A 289 -9.01 21.23 -10.00
CA GLY A 289 -8.79 20.75 -11.36
C GLY A 289 -8.14 19.37 -11.44
N ASN A 290 -7.20 19.19 -12.37
CA ASN A 290 -6.62 17.88 -12.67
C ASN A 290 -5.82 17.28 -11.51
N VAL A 291 -5.23 18.11 -10.65
CA VAL A 291 -4.46 17.64 -9.47
C VAL A 291 -5.41 17.01 -8.44
N LEU A 292 -6.57 17.62 -8.21
CA LEU A 292 -7.61 17.07 -7.34
C LEU A 292 -8.15 15.73 -7.87
N ARG A 293 -8.46 15.67 -9.18
CA ARG A 293 -8.94 14.44 -9.83
C ARG A 293 -7.94 13.30 -9.69
N ALA A 294 -6.68 13.56 -10.03
CA ALA A 294 -5.62 12.57 -9.93
C ALA A 294 -5.37 12.14 -8.46
N ALA A 295 -5.49 13.05 -7.49
CA ALA A 295 -5.41 12.72 -6.08
C ALA A 295 -6.52 11.76 -5.61
N ILE A 296 -7.76 12.01 -6.02
CA ILE A 296 -8.90 11.14 -5.70
C ILE A 296 -8.76 9.78 -6.38
N LEU A 297 -8.37 9.74 -7.66
CA LEU A 297 -8.11 8.51 -8.41
C LEU A 297 -6.99 7.69 -7.78
N GLN A 298 -5.89 8.32 -7.38
CA GLN A 298 -4.80 7.67 -6.67
C GLN A 298 -5.30 7.07 -5.34
N ALA A 299 -6.12 7.82 -4.60
CA ALA A 299 -6.72 7.34 -3.37
C ALA A 299 -7.74 6.20 -3.60
N ALA A 300 -8.30 6.02 -4.80
CA ALA A 300 -9.26 4.95 -5.14
C ALA A 300 -8.63 3.64 -5.63
N LEU A 301 -7.30 3.57 -5.78
CA LEU A 301 -6.60 2.37 -6.25
C LEU A 301 -6.85 1.13 -5.36
N PRO A 302 -6.66 -0.11 -5.81
CA PRO A 302 -6.84 -1.27 -4.93
C PRO A 302 -5.83 -1.32 -3.77
N PRO A 303 -6.12 -2.10 -2.71
CA PRO A 303 -5.18 -2.32 -1.61
C PRO A 303 -3.87 -2.98 -2.07
N ARG A 304 -2.79 -2.71 -1.34
CA ARG A 304 -1.47 -3.29 -1.60
C ARG A 304 -1.31 -4.68 -0.96
N ILE A 305 -0.74 -5.67 -1.66
CA ILE A 305 -0.45 -7.01 -1.07
C ILE A 305 0.42 -6.93 0.18
N ALA A 306 1.34 -5.96 0.26
CA ALA A 306 2.17 -5.76 1.45
C ALA A 306 1.35 -5.54 2.74
N SER A 307 0.11 -5.02 2.65
CA SER A 307 -0.77 -4.93 3.83
C SER A 307 -1.14 -6.31 4.36
N PHE A 308 -1.35 -7.30 3.49
CA PHE A 308 -1.57 -8.70 3.88
C PHE A 308 -0.30 -9.32 4.47
N VAL A 309 0.86 -9.07 3.88
CA VAL A 309 2.14 -9.60 4.40
C VAL A 309 2.37 -9.11 5.83
N LEU A 310 2.18 -7.82 6.09
CA LEU A 310 2.25 -7.24 7.44
C LEU A 310 1.16 -7.82 8.37
N ALA A 311 -0.08 -7.94 7.89
CA ALA A 311 -1.16 -8.53 8.67
C ALA A 311 -0.86 -9.99 9.09
N LYS A 312 -0.23 -10.77 8.21
CA LYS A 312 0.18 -12.15 8.48
C LYS A 312 1.36 -12.21 9.43
N GLU A 313 2.38 -11.38 9.24
CA GLU A 313 3.56 -11.32 10.11
C GLU A 313 3.19 -10.96 11.56
N TYR A 314 2.26 -10.02 11.74
CA TYR A 314 1.84 -9.54 13.06
C TYR A 314 0.59 -10.23 13.62
N GLY A 315 0.02 -11.21 12.91
CA GLY A 315 -1.19 -11.93 13.33
C GLY A 315 -2.42 -11.01 13.49
N VAL A 316 -2.56 -10.00 12.62
CA VAL A 316 -3.65 -9.00 12.68
C VAL A 316 -4.62 -9.18 11.53
N HIS A 317 -5.69 -9.94 11.78
CA HIS A 317 -6.79 -10.16 10.83
C HIS A 317 -6.34 -10.60 9.41
N PRO A 318 -5.39 -11.55 9.26
CA PRO A 318 -4.80 -11.88 7.95
C PRO A 318 -5.83 -12.38 6.94
N GLU A 319 -6.83 -13.16 7.37
CA GLU A 319 -7.90 -13.67 6.49
C GLU A 319 -8.83 -12.57 5.95
N ILE A 320 -9.09 -11.53 6.74
CA ILE A 320 -9.91 -10.40 6.31
C ILE A 320 -9.11 -9.54 5.34
N VAL A 321 -7.84 -9.28 5.67
CA VAL A 321 -6.96 -8.46 4.84
C VAL A 321 -6.70 -9.14 3.49
N SER A 322 -6.48 -10.45 3.45
CA SER A 322 -6.34 -11.18 2.18
C SER A 322 -7.60 -11.08 1.32
N ALA A 323 -8.78 -11.29 1.91
CA ALA A 323 -10.06 -11.20 1.22
C ALA A 323 -10.29 -9.80 0.62
N VAL A 324 -10.04 -8.74 1.40
CA VAL A 324 -10.17 -7.34 0.94
C VAL A 324 -9.18 -7.03 -0.18
N VAL A 325 -7.93 -7.51 -0.09
CA VAL A 325 -6.94 -7.36 -1.16
C VAL A 325 -7.40 -8.06 -2.44
N ILE A 326 -7.77 -9.36 -2.35
CA ILE A 326 -8.20 -10.16 -3.51
C ILE A 326 -9.43 -9.53 -4.18
N ILE A 327 -10.51 -9.34 -3.42
CA ILE A 327 -11.75 -8.81 -3.97
C ILE A 327 -11.50 -7.39 -4.48
N GLY A 328 -10.75 -6.57 -3.75
CA GLY A 328 -10.42 -5.21 -4.14
C GLY A 328 -9.69 -5.13 -5.48
N ILE A 329 -8.76 -6.04 -5.77
CA ILE A 329 -8.07 -6.11 -7.06
C ILE A 329 -9.02 -6.55 -8.18
N LEU A 330 -9.93 -7.49 -7.91
CA LEU A 330 -10.90 -7.96 -8.89
C LEU A 330 -11.91 -6.86 -9.27
N VAL A 331 -12.39 -6.09 -8.29
CA VAL A 331 -13.36 -5.02 -8.54
C VAL A 331 -12.72 -3.68 -8.92
N SER A 332 -11.40 -3.52 -8.81
CA SER A 332 -10.77 -2.21 -8.98
C SER A 332 -10.91 -1.65 -10.39
N LEU A 333 -10.96 -2.46 -11.44
CA LEU A 333 -11.19 -1.97 -12.79
C LEU A 333 -12.53 -1.21 -12.88
N SER A 334 -13.61 -1.82 -12.41
CA SER A 334 -14.95 -1.22 -12.41
C SER A 334 -15.00 0.03 -11.53
N ILE A 335 -14.37 -0.02 -10.35
CA ILE A 335 -14.32 1.13 -9.43
C ILE A 335 -13.52 2.28 -10.02
N MET A 336 -12.38 2.02 -10.67
CA MET A 336 -11.56 3.06 -11.29
C MET A 336 -12.31 3.73 -12.45
N ILE A 337 -13.04 2.97 -13.27
CA ILE A 337 -13.90 3.53 -14.32
C ILE A 337 -14.99 4.42 -13.71
N ALA A 338 -15.64 3.97 -12.64
CA ALA A 338 -16.66 4.74 -11.94
C ALA A 338 -16.11 6.05 -11.34
N TYR A 339 -14.94 6.00 -10.69
CA TYR A 339 -14.30 7.20 -10.14
C TYR A 339 -13.84 8.18 -11.22
N TYR A 340 -13.33 7.66 -12.33
CA TYR A 340 -12.96 8.49 -13.47
C TYR A 340 -14.20 9.21 -14.04
N ALA A 341 -15.28 8.47 -14.25
CA ALA A 341 -16.57 9.01 -14.66
C ALA A 341 -17.08 10.13 -13.74
N ILE A 342 -17.07 9.90 -12.42
CA ILE A 342 -17.49 10.89 -11.42
C ILE A 342 -16.59 12.13 -11.47
N SER A 343 -15.27 11.95 -11.57
CA SER A 343 -14.31 13.06 -11.61
C SER A 343 -14.46 13.94 -12.85
N GLU A 344 -14.98 13.38 -13.93
CA GLU A 344 -15.25 14.08 -15.18
C GLU A 344 -16.58 14.85 -15.14
N LEU A 345 -17.57 14.34 -14.39
CA LEU A 345 -18.88 14.96 -14.17
C LEU A 345 -18.86 16.16 -13.21
N THR A 346 -17.86 16.28 -12.33
CA THR A 346 -17.72 17.41 -11.39
C THR A 346 -17.13 18.67 -12.05
N HIS A 347 -17.47 18.93 -13.32
CA HIS A 347 -17.08 20.10 -14.11
C HIS A 347 -18.29 20.75 -14.75
#